data_AF-X1JXR9-F1
#
_entry.id   AF-X1JXR9-F1
#
_cell.length_a   1.000
_cell.length_b   1.000
_cell.length_c   1.000
_cell.angle_alpha   90.00
_cell.angle_beta   90.00
_cell.angle_gamma   90.00
#
_symmetry.space_group_name_H-M   'P 1'
#
loop_
_entity.id
_entity.type
_entity.pdbx_description
1 polymer ?
#
loop_
_entity_poly.entity_id
_entity_poly.type
_entity_poly.pdbx_seq_one_letter_code
_entity_poly.pdbx_strand_id
1 'polypeptide(L)' 'MEGKKKHYVSFSGGKDSTAMLLRMLELGIPIHEIRYFDSGSWEYPQMREHVDKVEKYIGRPITRASLQKF' A
#
# COMPACT_ATOMS: atom_id res chain seq x y z
N MET A 1 -10.69 -27.65 -8.47
CA MET A 1 -11.41 -26.39 -8.16
C MET A 1 -10.37 -25.30 -8.05
N GLU A 2 -10.43 -24.31 -8.92
CA GLU A 2 -9.45 -23.22 -8.92
C GLU A 2 -9.61 -22.39 -7.64
N GLY A 3 -8.55 -22.28 -6.85
CA GLY A 3 -8.58 -21.56 -5.58
C GLY A 3 -8.96 -20.09 -5.80
N LYS A 4 -9.67 -19.48 -4.86
CA LYS A 4 -10.08 -18.07 -4.93
C LYS A 4 -8.83 -17.18 -5.07
N LYS A 5 -8.72 -16.45 -6.18
CA LYS A 5 -7.57 -15.58 -6.48
C LYS A 5 -7.43 -14.50 -5.40
N LYS A 6 -6.26 -14.40 -4.79
CA LYS A 6 -5.93 -13.38 -3.78
C LYS A 6 -5.11 -12.26 -4.42
N HIS A 7 -5.42 -11.01 -4.06
CA HIS A 7 -4.68 -9.83 -4.52
C HIS A 7 -3.97 -9.19 -3.33
N TYR A 8 -2.64 -9.09 -3.44
CA TYR A 8 -1.77 -8.41 -2.48
C TYR A 8 -1.13 -7.24 -3.21
N VAL A 9 -1.23 -6.03 -2.65
CA VAL A 9 -0.70 -4.80 -3.25
C VAL A 9 0.59 -4.43 -2.53
N SER A 10 1.71 -4.48 -3.25
CA SER A 10 2.95 -3.82 -2.81
C SER A 10 2.85 -2.34 -3.18
N PHE A 11 2.62 -1.51 -2.16
CA PHE A 11 2.39 -0.09 -2.29
C PHE A 11 3.66 0.68 -1.91
N SER A 12 4.29 1.33 -2.88
CA SER A 12 5.53 2.09 -2.65
C SER A 12 5.32 3.55 -2.26
N GLY A 13 4.07 4.06 -2.28
CA GLY A 13 3.79 5.49 -2.14
C GLY A 13 4.06 6.31 -3.41
N GLY A 14 4.75 5.74 -4.42
CA GLY A 14 4.97 6.41 -5.70
C GLY A 14 3.70 6.67 -6.50
N LYS A 15 3.80 7.54 -7.52
CA LYS A 15 2.68 7.91 -8.40
C LYS A 15 1.98 6.70 -9.01
N ASP A 16 2.73 5.75 -9.56
CA ASP A 16 2.15 4.66 -10.33
C ASP A 16 1.53 3.58 -9.43
N SER A 17 2.16 3.26 -8.29
CA SER A 17 1.58 2.33 -7.31
C SER A 17 0.34 2.93 -6.62
N THR A 18 0.30 4.25 -6.43
CA THR A 18 -0.90 4.98 -5.97
C THR A 18 -2.02 4.89 -7.00
N ALA A 19 -1.75 5.21 -8.27
CA ALA A 19 -2.74 5.15 -9.34
C ALA A 19 -3.29 3.73 -9.53
N MET A 20 -2.42 2.71 -9.47
CA MET A 20 -2.82 1.30 -9.54
C MET A 20 -3.74 0.93 -8.38
N LEU A 21 -3.38 1.28 -7.13
CA LEU A 21 -4.19 1.00 -5.95
C LEU A 21 -5.58 1.65 -6.06
N LEU A 22 -5.64 2.93 -6.41
CA LEU A 22 -6.91 3.65 -6.58
C LEU A 22 -7.76 3.00 -7.68
N ARG A 23 -7.16 2.65 -8.81
CA ARG A 23 -7.88 2.01 -9.91
C ARG A 23 -8.42 0.64 -9.53
N MET A 24 -7.67 -0.16 -8.78
CA MET A 24 -8.14 -1.46 -8.29
C MET A 24 -9.35 -1.30 -7.36
N LEU A 25 -9.36 -0.28 -6.50
CA LEU A 25 -10.48 0.02 -5.61
C LEU A 25 -11.71 0.50 -6.40
N GLU A 26 -11.54 1.41 -7.36
CA GLU A 26 -12.60 1.88 -8.26
C GLU A 26 -13.26 0.73 -9.03
N LEU A 27 -12.46 -0.24 -9.50
CA LEU A 27 -12.94 -1.40 -10.23
C LEU A 27 -13.54 -2.50 -9.33
N GLY A 28 -13.58 -2.29 -8.01
CA GLY A 28 -14.10 -3.28 -7.05
C GLY A 28 -13.26 -4.56 -6.97
N ILE A 29 -11.97 -4.51 -7.34
CA ILE A 29 -11.09 -5.68 -7.30
C ILE A 29 -10.80 -6.02 -5.82
N PRO A 30 -11.07 -7.26 -5.35
CA PRO A 30 -10.87 -7.62 -3.95
C PRO A 30 -9.39 -7.65 -3.52
N ILE A 31 -8.90 -6.56 -2.94
CA ILE A 31 -7.57 -6.50 -2.32
C ILE A 31 -7.62 -7.12 -0.93
N HIS A 32 -6.77 -8.10 -0.68
CA HIS A 32 -6.66 -8.79 0.61
C HIS A 32 -5.72 -8.03 1.56
N GLU A 33 -4.68 -7.41 1.01
CA GLU A 33 -3.70 -6.67 1.79
C GLU A 33 -3.04 -5.57 0.94
N ILE A 34 -2.76 -4.43 1.57
CA ILE A 34 -1.93 -3.36 1.04
C ILE A 34 -0.72 -3.27 1.95
N ARG A 35 0.49 -3.41 1.40
CA ARG A 35 1.74 -3.42 2.16
C ARG A 35 2.66 -2.33 1.66
N TYR A 36 3.14 -1.49 2.57
CA TYR A 36 4.18 -0.49 2.34
C TYR A 36 5.43 -0.87 3.14
N PHE A 37 6.60 -0.73 2.52
CA PHE A 37 7.89 -0.94 3.19
C PHE A 37 8.45 0.41 3.61
N ASP A 38 8.48 0.66 4.92
CA ASP A 38 9.05 1.85 5.51
C ASP A 38 10.58 1.68 5.59
N SER A 39 11.28 2.35 4.68
CA SER A 39 12.74 2.39 4.69
C SER A 39 13.32 3.38 5.72
N GLY A 40 12.49 3.99 6.56
CA GLY A 40 12.92 4.86 7.64
C GLY A 40 13.60 6.12 7.14
N SER A 41 14.87 6.32 7.49
CA SER A 41 15.65 7.52 7.14
C SER A 41 16.14 7.54 5.68
N TRP A 42 15.92 6.45 4.93
CA TRP A 42 16.29 6.37 3.51
C TRP A 42 15.25 7.00 2.58
N GLU A 43 14.10 7.39 3.12
CA GLU A 43 13.05 8.11 2.40
C GLU A 43 12.85 9.52 2.95
N TYR A 44 12.37 10.39 2.07
CA TYR A 44 11.93 11.73 2.46
C TYR A 44 10.77 11.65 3.46
N PRO A 45 10.73 12.51 4.50
CA PRO A 45 9.63 12.52 5.47
C PRO A 45 8.24 12.62 4.85
N GLN A 46 8.14 13.37 3.74
CA GLN A 46 6.91 13.57 2.99
C GLN A 46 6.34 12.27 2.40
N MET A 47 7.16 11.21 2.25
CA MET A 47 6.67 9.91 1.77
C MET A 47 5.72 9.28 2.78
N ARG A 48 6.06 9.32 4.08
CA ARG A 48 5.19 8.79 5.14
C ARG A 48 3.90 9.61 5.25
N GLU A 49 4.01 10.93 5.17
CA GLU A 49 2.82 11.83 5.11
C GLU A 49 1.90 11.51 3.93
N HIS A 50 2.50 11.23 2.76
CA HIS A 50 1.75 10.82 1.58
C HIS A 50 1.07 9.46 1.77
N VAL A 51 1.77 8.47 2.31
CA VAL A 51 1.20 7.14 2.61
C VAL A 51 0.03 7.27 3.60
N ASP A 52 0.16 8.07 4.64
CA ASP A 52 -0.90 8.34 5.62
C ASP A 52 -2.13 9.02 4.97
N LYS A 53 -1.88 9.98 4.07
CA LYS A 53 -2.94 10.62 3.29
C LYS A 53 -3.69 9.63 2.40
N VAL A 54 -2.96 8.72 1.74
CA VAL A 54 -3.57 7.67 0.90
C VAL A 54 -4.36 6.69 1.76
N GLU A 55 -3.82 6.20 2.88
CA GLU A 55 -4.50 5.31 3.83
C GLU A 55 -5.83 5.90 4.30
N LYS A 56 -5.81 7.18 4.70
CA LYS A 56 -7.02 7.91 5.10
C LYS A 56 -8.01 8.07 3.95
N TYR A 57 -7.53 8.40 2.75
CA TYR A 57 -8.37 8.61 1.58
C TYR A 57 -9.11 7.34 1.15
N ILE A 58 -8.42 6.20 1.14
CA ILE A 58 -9.02 4.92 0.73
C ILE A 58 -9.87 4.28 1.83
N GLY A 59 -9.76 4.75 3.08
CA GLY A 59 -10.50 4.20 4.22
C GLY A 59 -10.15 2.74 4.53
N ARG A 60 -8.93 2.30 4.21
CA ARG A 60 -8.45 0.93 4.38
C ARG A 60 -7.03 0.93 4.93
N PRO A 61 -6.68 -0.02 5.81
CA PRO A 61 -5.35 -0.06 6.41
C PRO A 61 -4.27 -0.40 5.38
N ILE A 62 -3.10 0.24 5.54
CA ILE A 62 -1.85 -0.06 4.86
C ILE A 62 -0.89 -0.67 5.88
N THR A 63 -0.60 -1.95 5.73
CA THR A 63 0.35 -2.67 6.59
C THR A 63 1.76 -2.15 6.33
N ARG A 64 2.42 -1.63 7.37
CA ARG A 64 3.79 -1.11 7.28
C ARG A 64 4.77 -2.20 7.72
N ALA A 65 5.71 -2.53 6.84
CA ALA A 65 6.84 -3.38 7.16
C ALA A 65 8.10 -2.51 7.27
N SER A 66 8.87 -2.65 8.33
CA SER A 66 10.18 -2.02 8.47
C SER A 66 11.22 -3.08 8.75
N LEU A 67 12.50 -2.77 8.58
CA LEU A 67 13.57 -3.59 9.14
C LEU A 67 13.34 -3.65 10.66
N GLN A 68 12.98 -4.83 11.18
CA GLN A 68 13.21 -5.12 12.60
C GLN A 68 14.72 -5.02 12.80
N LYS A 69 15.16 -4.19 13.75
CA LYS A 69 16.55 -4.25 14.23
C LYS A 69 16.75 -5.68 14.75
N PHE A 70 17.52 -6.48 14.03
CA PHE A 70 18.02 -7.77 14.51
C PHE A 70 19.04 -7.53 15.61
#